data_AF-A0A2R6HVZ6-F1
#
_entry.id   AF-A0A2R6HVZ6-F1
#
_cell.length_a   1.000
_cell.length_b   1.000
_cell.length_c   1.000
_cell.angle_alpha   90.00
_cell.angle_beta   90.00
_cell.angle_gamma   90.00
#
_symmetry.space_group_name_H-M   'P 1'
#
loop_
_entity.id
_entity.type
_entity.pdbx_description
1 polymer ?
#
loop_
_entity_poly.entity_id
_entity_poly.type
_entity_poly.pdbx_seq_one_letter_code
_entity_poly.pdbx_strand_id
1 'polypeptide(L)'
;FSSLGIVGMILFFYVVVGPVEEAVKLLAVWLYAYDADRFAAVIDGAVYGAVAGLGFATIENAMYIGRAVGEVGGVSLGLELIGIGGDITATRALAGPGHVIYSSFAGYYLGLAKFNPENRGPIVVKGLVVAALIHATYNATVGLGSGLIQSVTGLPDVAAALVYILLYAGLFGFLLYRKLDRYRDAYRTARPNESAEPQ
;
A
#
# COMPACT_ATOMS: atom_id res chain seq x y z
N PHE A 1 -16.89 14.04 -9.12
CA PHE A 1 -16.21 12.95 -9.84
C PHE A 1 -17.15 12.12 -10.71
N SER A 2 -18.39 11.85 -10.28
CA SER A 2 -19.38 11.06 -11.05
C SER A 2 -19.72 11.61 -12.44
N SER A 3 -19.73 12.93 -12.62
CA SER A 3 -19.96 13.58 -13.92
C SER A 3 -18.83 13.40 -14.94
N LEU A 4 -17.65 12.92 -14.53
CA LEU A 4 -16.46 12.77 -15.38
C LEU A 4 -16.19 11.30 -15.78
N GLY A 5 -17.09 10.37 -15.44
CA GLY A 5 -16.96 8.94 -15.78
C GLY A 5 -15.65 8.31 -15.29
N ILE A 6 -15.03 7.48 -16.14
CA ILE A 6 -13.78 6.76 -15.85
C ILE A 6 -12.63 7.71 -15.49
N VAL A 7 -12.51 8.84 -16.19
CA VAL A 7 -11.47 9.84 -15.90
C VAL A 7 -11.65 10.41 -14.49
N GLY A 8 -12.90 10.70 -14.11
CA GLY A 8 -13.22 11.12 -12.75
C GLY A 8 -12.83 10.09 -11.70
N MET A 9 -13.08 8.81 -11.96
CA MET A 9 -12.72 7.72 -11.05
C MET A 9 -11.20 7.56 -10.90
N ILE A 10 -10.46 7.61 -12.01
CA ILE A 10 -8.99 7.56 -11.96
C ILE A 10 -8.43 8.74 -11.15
N LEU A 11 -8.88 9.97 -11.43
CA LEU A 11 -8.46 11.15 -10.67
C LEU A 11 -8.78 11.02 -9.18
N PHE A 12 -9.95 10.47 -8.84
CA PHE A 12 -10.33 10.21 -7.47
C PHE A 12 -9.38 9.24 -6.77
N PHE A 13 -8.93 8.17 -7.45
CA PHE A 13 -7.93 7.26 -6.89
C PHE A 13 -6.59 7.94 -6.62
N TYR A 14 -6.09 8.76 -7.55
CA TYR A 14 -4.78 9.38 -7.43
C TYR A 14 -4.73 10.60 -6.50
N VAL A 15 -5.81 11.37 -6.40
CA VAL A 15 -5.84 12.63 -5.65
C VAL A 15 -6.45 12.46 -4.27
N VAL A 16 -7.36 11.49 -4.09
CA VAL A 16 -8.09 11.30 -2.83
C VAL A 16 -7.74 9.97 -2.18
N VAL A 17 -8.12 8.85 -2.79
CA VAL A 17 -8.04 7.53 -2.14
C VAL A 17 -6.60 7.17 -1.78
N GLY A 18 -5.69 7.14 -2.76
CA GLY A 18 -4.29 6.81 -2.53
C GLY A 18 -3.63 7.71 -1.47
N PRO A 19 -3.63 9.04 -1.64
CA PRO A 19 -3.00 9.95 -0.68
C PRO A 19 -3.59 9.88 0.73
N VAL A 20 -4.93 9.88 0.87
CA VAL A 20 -5.58 9.89 2.18
C VAL A 20 -5.33 8.57 2.90
N GLU A 21 -5.54 7.44 2.23
CA GLU A 21 -5.37 6.15 2.89
C GLU A 21 -3.92 5.87 3.25
N GLU A 22 -2.96 6.20 2.40
CA GLU A 22 -1.54 6.01 2.73
C GLU A 22 -1.09 6.98 3.82
N ALA A 23 -1.65 8.19 3.89
CA ALA A 23 -1.37 9.13 4.98
C ALA A 23 -1.86 8.61 6.33
N VAL A 24 -3.08 8.05 6.39
CA VAL A 24 -3.63 7.45 7.62
C VAL A 24 -2.77 6.27 8.10
N LYS A 25 -2.36 5.39 7.18
CA LYS A 25 -1.47 4.26 7.52
C LYS A 25 -0.11 4.74 8.00
N LEU A 26 0.48 5.72 7.32
CA LEU A 26 1.77 6.28 7.70
C LEU A 26 1.70 7.00 9.06
N LEU A 27 0.59 7.69 9.33
CA LEU A 27 0.33 8.32 10.62
C LEU A 27 0.26 7.28 11.74
N ALA A 28 -0.35 6.12 11.51
CA ALA A 28 -0.36 5.04 12.49
C ALA A 28 1.06 4.57 12.85
N VAL A 29 1.95 4.42 11.85
CA VAL A 29 3.37 4.11 12.09
C VAL A 29 4.06 5.22 12.85
N TRP A 30 3.80 6.48 12.46
CA TRP A 30 4.38 7.65 13.11
C TRP A 30 4.03 7.68 14.60
N LEU A 31 2.74 7.55 14.94
CA LEU A 31 2.28 7.66 16.32
C LEU A 31 2.70 6.48 17.21
N TYR A 32 2.83 5.27 16.65
CA TYR A 32 3.05 4.06 17.45
C TYR A 32 4.53 3.61 17.53
N ALA A 33 5.25 3.66 16.40
CA ALA A 33 6.55 3.01 16.27
C ALA A 33 7.71 3.98 16.05
N TYR A 34 7.45 5.17 15.50
CA TYR A 34 8.52 6.04 15.00
C TYR A 34 9.54 6.45 16.07
N ASP A 35 9.09 6.83 17.26
CA ASP A 35 9.98 7.23 18.36
C ASP A 35 10.38 6.07 19.28
N ALA A 36 9.97 4.83 18.98
CA ALA A 36 10.33 3.68 19.78
C ALA A 36 11.77 3.21 19.50
N ASP A 37 12.47 2.74 20.54
CA ASP A 37 13.84 2.21 20.45
C ASP A 37 13.94 1.02 19.49
N ARG A 38 12.88 0.22 19.40
CA ARG A 38 12.74 -0.92 18.47
C ARG A 38 12.67 -0.52 16.99
N PHE A 39 12.58 0.77 16.67
CA PHE A 39 12.73 1.27 15.30
C PHE A 39 14.17 1.77 15.15
N ALA A 40 15.07 0.81 14.95
CA ALA A 40 16.53 1.00 14.97
C ALA A 40 17.17 0.98 13.58
N ALA A 41 16.43 0.58 12.54
CA ALA A 41 16.91 0.52 11.17
C ALA A 41 15.84 0.95 10.15
N VAL A 42 16.28 1.31 8.93
CA VAL A 42 15.36 1.69 7.83
C VAL A 42 14.42 0.55 7.45
N ILE A 43 14.88 -0.70 7.56
CA ILE A 43 14.04 -1.88 7.31
C ILE A 43 12.87 -1.98 8.29
N ASP A 44 13.04 -1.54 9.54
CA ASP A 44 11.96 -1.54 10.54
C ASP A 44 10.83 -0.62 10.09
N GLY A 45 11.16 0.50 9.45
CA GLY A 45 10.17 1.37 8.82
C GLY A 45 9.33 0.64 7.78
N ALA A 46 9.98 -0.11 6.88
CA ALA A 46 9.27 -0.91 5.88
C ALA A 46 8.38 -2.00 6.52
N VAL A 47 8.85 -2.61 7.61
CA VAL A 47 8.11 -3.63 8.38
C VAL A 47 6.90 -3.01 9.09
N TYR A 48 7.06 -1.92 9.83
CA TYR A 48 5.93 -1.23 10.47
C TYR A 48 4.94 -0.68 9.45
N GLY A 49 5.42 -0.21 8.30
CA GLY A 49 4.60 0.11 7.14
C GLY A 49 3.77 -1.10 6.70
N ALA A 50 4.39 -2.27 6.52
CA ALA A 50 3.71 -3.52 6.17
C ALA A 50 2.58 -3.86 7.16
N VAL A 51 2.87 -3.74 8.47
CA VAL A 51 1.93 -4.02 9.55
C VAL A 51 0.74 -3.03 9.53
N ALA A 52 1.00 -1.74 9.34
CA ALA A 52 -0.05 -0.73 9.20
C ALA A 52 -0.93 -1.01 7.97
N GLY A 53 -0.31 -1.41 6.85
CA GLY A 53 -1.00 -1.84 5.63
C GLY A 53 -1.91 -3.05 5.85
N LEU A 54 -1.41 -4.07 6.55
CA LEU A 54 -2.19 -5.26 6.89
C LEU A 54 -3.37 -4.94 7.83
N GLY A 55 -3.14 -4.12 8.86
CA GLY A 55 -4.20 -3.69 9.78
C GLY A 55 -5.29 -2.91 9.05
N PHE A 56 -4.91 -1.99 8.16
CA PHE A 56 -5.86 -1.24 7.34
C PHE A 56 -6.66 -2.17 6.41
N ALA A 57 -5.98 -3.08 5.69
CA ALA A 57 -6.63 -4.07 4.83
C ALA A 57 -7.61 -4.95 5.60
N THR A 58 -7.30 -5.29 6.85
CA THR A 58 -8.17 -6.09 7.72
C THR A 58 -9.45 -5.33 8.07
N ILE A 59 -9.33 -4.06 8.45
CA ILE A 59 -10.49 -3.18 8.74
C ILE A 59 -11.32 -2.99 7.48
N GLU A 60 -10.68 -2.68 6.35
CA GLU A 60 -11.36 -2.47 5.07
C GLU A 60 -12.15 -3.72 4.65
N ASN A 61 -11.51 -4.90 4.68
CA ASN A 61 -12.15 -6.17 4.39
C ASN A 61 -13.31 -6.50 5.34
N ALA A 62 -13.14 -6.26 6.65
CA ALA A 62 -14.21 -6.46 7.63
C ALA A 62 -15.40 -5.54 7.37
N MET A 63 -15.16 -4.28 6.99
CA MET A 63 -16.22 -3.34 6.65
C MET A 63 -16.94 -3.72 5.36
N TYR A 64 -16.22 -4.23 4.34
CA TYR A 64 -16.85 -4.73 3.12
C TYR A 64 -17.74 -5.95 3.38
N ILE A 65 -17.24 -6.94 4.12
CA ILE A 65 -18.03 -8.12 4.51
C ILE A 65 -19.23 -7.68 5.35
N GLY A 66 -19.02 -6.77 6.29
CA GLY A 66 -20.09 -6.22 7.13
C GLY A 66 -21.18 -5.50 6.34
N ARG A 67 -20.87 -4.86 5.21
CA ARG A 67 -21.89 -4.28 4.30
C ARG A 67 -22.59 -5.34 3.48
N ALA A 68 -21.85 -6.30 2.91
CA ALA A 68 -22.42 -7.41 2.15
C ALA A 68 -23.39 -8.25 3.01
N VAL A 69 -23.13 -8.36 4.32
CA VAL A 69 -23.99 -9.03 5.29
C VAL A 69 -25.04 -8.07 5.89
N GLY A 70 -24.69 -6.79 6.07
CA GLY A 70 -25.49 -5.74 6.72
C GLY A 70 -26.48 -5.00 5.84
N GLU A 71 -26.49 -5.22 4.52
CA GLU A 71 -27.64 -4.89 3.65
C GLU A 71 -28.94 -5.62 4.08
N VAL A 72 -28.85 -6.57 5.02
CA VAL A 72 -29.99 -7.16 5.74
C VAL A 72 -30.47 -6.29 6.94
N GLY A 73 -29.75 -5.23 7.32
CA GLY A 73 -29.93 -4.51 8.61
C GLY A 73 -29.91 -2.97 8.61
N GLY A 74 -29.84 -2.29 7.46
CA GLY A 74 -30.29 -0.89 7.33
C GLY A 74 -29.48 0.23 8.03
N VAL A 75 -28.22 0.04 8.40
CA VAL A 75 -27.38 1.12 8.94
C VAL A 75 -26.39 1.63 7.88
N SER A 76 -26.77 2.69 7.16
CA SER A 76 -25.86 3.42 6.28
C SER A 76 -25.09 4.49 7.06
N LEU A 77 -23.97 4.12 7.67
CA LEU A 77 -22.92 5.11 7.96
C LEU A 77 -22.47 5.66 6.60
N GLY A 78 -22.44 6.98 6.40
CA GLY A 78 -22.20 7.72 5.14
C GLY A 78 -20.87 7.45 4.42
N LEU A 79 -20.64 6.18 4.11
CA LEU A 79 -19.44 5.53 3.59
C LEU A 79 -19.74 4.86 2.24
N GLU A 80 -20.85 5.26 1.61
CA GLU A 80 -21.27 4.94 0.23
C GLU A 80 -20.20 5.33 -0.80
N LEU A 81 -19.33 6.30 -0.45
CA LEU A 81 -18.19 6.76 -1.26
C LEU A 81 -17.14 5.67 -1.55
N ILE A 82 -17.05 4.63 -0.72
CA ILE A 82 -16.12 3.51 -0.92
C ILE A 82 -16.72 2.45 -1.88
N GLY A 83 -18.04 2.51 -2.14
CA GLY A 83 -18.80 1.49 -2.89
C GLY A 83 -19.16 1.83 -4.35
N ILE A 84 -18.70 2.95 -4.92
CA ILE A 84 -19.13 3.43 -6.27
C ILE A 84 -18.59 2.55 -7.43
N GLY A 85 -18.01 1.38 -7.16
CA GLY A 85 -17.57 0.42 -8.17
C GLY A 85 -18.30 -0.91 -8.03
N GLY A 86 -19.59 -0.96 -8.31
CA GLY A 86 -20.51 -2.08 -8.01
C GLY A 86 -20.11 -3.50 -8.47
N ASP A 87 -19.14 -3.64 -9.38
CA ASP A 87 -18.60 -4.95 -9.82
C ASP A 87 -17.20 -5.27 -9.24
N ILE A 88 -16.61 -4.38 -8.44
CA ILE A 88 -15.25 -4.48 -7.90
C ILE A 88 -15.22 -5.20 -6.53
N THR A 89 -16.36 -5.65 -6.02
CA THR A 89 -16.54 -6.10 -4.63
C THR A 89 -15.65 -7.29 -4.23
N ALA A 90 -15.51 -8.31 -5.09
CA ALA A 90 -14.65 -9.46 -4.81
C ALA A 90 -13.16 -9.14 -5.02
N THR A 91 -12.82 -8.38 -6.06
CA THR A 91 -11.44 -7.98 -6.37
C THR A 91 -10.85 -7.00 -5.36
N ARG A 92 -11.67 -6.17 -4.73
CA ARG A 92 -11.24 -5.28 -3.64
C ARG A 92 -10.99 -6.03 -2.34
N ALA A 93 -11.77 -7.05 -2.02
CA ALA A 93 -11.48 -7.93 -0.88
C ALA A 93 -10.11 -8.65 -1.02
N LEU A 94 -9.70 -8.91 -2.27
CA LEU A 94 -8.39 -9.47 -2.62
C LEU A 94 -7.26 -8.42 -2.71
N ALA A 95 -7.54 -7.13 -2.52
CA ALA A 95 -6.53 -6.06 -2.55
C ALA A 95 -5.63 -6.04 -1.30
N GLY A 96 -5.94 -6.85 -0.28
CA GLY A 96 -5.20 -6.92 0.98
C GLY A 96 -3.68 -7.02 0.87
N PRO A 97 -3.10 -7.87 -0.01
CA PRO A 97 -1.65 -7.94 -0.21
C PRO A 97 -1.03 -6.66 -0.76
N GLY A 98 -1.79 -5.87 -1.52
CA GLY A 98 -1.35 -4.60 -2.09
C GLY A 98 -1.06 -3.56 -1.00
N HIS A 99 -1.97 -3.39 -0.03
CA HIS A 99 -1.80 -2.42 1.06
C HIS A 99 -0.53 -2.66 1.87
N VAL A 100 -0.16 -3.93 2.08
CA VAL A 100 1.10 -4.29 2.74
C VAL A 100 2.28 -3.68 2.00
N ILE A 101 2.36 -3.88 0.68
CA ILE A 101 3.48 -3.41 -0.14
C ILE A 101 3.51 -1.88 -0.22
N TYR A 102 2.38 -1.22 -0.47
CA TYR A 102 2.32 0.24 -0.63
C TYR A 102 2.76 0.93 0.66
N SER A 103 2.25 0.43 1.79
CA SER A 103 2.58 0.95 3.12
C SER A 103 4.03 0.66 3.48
N SER A 104 4.60 -0.47 3.04
CA SER A 104 6.04 -0.73 3.19
C SER A 104 6.92 0.26 2.44
N PHE A 105 6.49 0.78 1.27
CA PHE A 105 7.20 1.89 0.62
C PHE A 105 7.15 3.16 1.47
N ALA A 106 5.97 3.57 1.95
CA ALA A 106 5.84 4.74 2.81
C ALA A 106 6.70 4.58 4.08
N GLY A 107 6.64 3.40 4.71
CA GLY A 107 7.42 3.03 5.87
C GLY A 107 8.93 3.02 5.63
N TYR A 108 9.40 2.51 4.48
CA TYR A 108 10.81 2.58 4.08
C TYR A 108 11.33 4.02 4.07
N TYR A 109 10.58 4.93 3.44
CA TYR A 109 10.96 6.34 3.41
C TYR A 109 10.84 7.01 4.77
N LEU A 110 9.87 6.63 5.61
CA LEU A 110 9.80 7.11 6.99
C LEU A 110 11.02 6.67 7.81
N GLY A 111 11.46 5.41 7.63
CA GLY A 111 12.71 4.92 8.22
C GLY A 111 13.90 5.71 7.73
N LEU A 112 14.00 5.97 6.42
CA LEU A 112 15.07 6.81 5.85
C LEU A 112 15.05 8.22 6.46
N ALA A 113 13.87 8.81 6.64
CA ALA A 113 13.69 10.13 7.24
C ALA A 113 14.12 10.17 8.71
N LYS A 114 13.92 9.07 9.47
CA LYS A 114 14.38 8.97 10.87
C LYS A 114 15.88 9.08 11.00
N PHE A 115 16.63 8.46 10.09
CA PHE A 115 18.10 8.45 10.11
C PHE A 115 18.74 9.57 9.26
N ASN A 116 17.94 10.49 8.70
CA ASN A 116 18.40 11.64 7.91
C ASN A 116 17.60 12.90 8.30
N PRO A 117 17.75 13.41 9.54
CA PRO A 117 16.89 14.43 10.11
C PRO A 117 16.92 15.75 9.33
N GLU A 118 18.04 16.09 8.69
CA GLU A 118 18.21 17.31 7.88
C GLU A 118 17.26 17.33 6.68
N ASN A 119 16.87 16.17 6.17
CA ASN A 119 16.01 16.00 5.00
C ASN A 119 14.68 15.30 5.34
N ARG A 120 14.30 15.26 6.62
CA ARG A 120 13.15 14.48 7.10
C ARG A 120 11.86 14.78 6.33
N GLY A 121 11.50 16.05 6.22
CA GLY A 121 10.25 16.48 5.56
C GLY A 121 10.14 16.01 4.10
N PRO A 122 11.09 16.39 3.22
CA PRO A 122 11.10 15.95 1.82
C PRO A 122 11.10 14.42 1.65
N ILE A 123 11.80 13.68 2.51
CA ILE A 123 11.84 12.22 2.44
C ILE A 123 10.48 11.62 2.79
N VAL A 124 9.81 12.10 3.84
CA VAL A 124 8.45 11.64 4.21
C VAL A 124 7.45 11.93 3.11
N VAL A 125 7.46 13.15 2.55
CA VAL A 125 6.56 13.53 1.44
C VAL A 125 6.80 12.64 0.22
N LYS A 126 8.06 12.39 -0.13
CA LYS A 126 8.42 11.46 -1.21
C LYS A 126 7.87 10.07 -0.95
N GLY A 127 7.97 9.58 0.29
CA GLY A 127 7.43 8.28 0.68
C GLY A 127 5.93 8.17 0.49
N LEU A 128 5.19 9.17 0.99
CA LEU A 128 3.75 9.24 0.85
C LEU A 128 3.32 9.32 -0.62
N VAL A 129 3.97 10.17 -1.42
CA VAL A 129 3.69 10.29 -2.86
C VAL A 129 3.95 8.97 -3.58
N VAL A 130 5.10 8.31 -3.32
CA VAL A 130 5.41 7.02 -3.96
C VAL A 130 4.37 5.97 -3.58
N ALA A 131 4.04 5.82 -2.30
CA ALA A 131 3.04 4.84 -1.86
C ALA A 131 1.66 5.13 -2.45
N ALA A 132 1.22 6.40 -2.42
CA ALA A 132 -0.06 6.83 -2.98
C ALA A 132 -0.15 6.58 -4.49
N LEU A 133 0.93 6.82 -5.25
CA LEU A 133 0.98 6.55 -6.67
C LEU A 133 0.89 5.05 -6.97
N ILE A 134 1.62 4.22 -6.23
CA ILE A 134 1.57 2.76 -6.40
C ILE A 134 0.16 2.24 -6.05
N HIS A 135 -0.42 2.72 -4.97
CA HIS A 135 -1.76 2.32 -4.55
C HIS A 135 -2.83 2.78 -5.55
N ALA A 136 -2.82 4.06 -5.95
CA ALA A 136 -3.77 4.59 -6.91
C ALA A 136 -3.66 3.92 -8.29
N THR A 137 -2.44 3.58 -8.71
CA THR A 137 -2.19 2.82 -9.94
C THR A 137 -2.88 1.47 -9.87
N TYR A 138 -2.68 0.70 -8.80
CA TYR A 138 -3.39 -0.56 -8.61
C TYR A 138 -4.91 -0.41 -8.72
N ASN A 139 -5.48 0.58 -8.02
CA ASN A 139 -6.92 0.85 -8.06
C ASN A 139 -7.41 1.18 -9.47
N ALA A 140 -6.63 1.90 -10.26
CA ALA A 140 -6.97 2.25 -11.63
C ALA A 140 -6.83 1.07 -12.61
N THR A 141 -5.90 0.15 -12.36
CA THR A 141 -5.50 -0.86 -13.36
C THR A 141 -5.95 -2.28 -13.05
N VAL A 142 -6.34 -2.61 -11.82
CA VAL A 142 -6.70 -4.00 -11.44
C VAL A 142 -7.86 -4.57 -12.27
N GLY A 143 -8.91 -3.80 -12.53
CA GLY A 143 -10.05 -4.25 -13.33
C GLY A 143 -9.65 -4.51 -14.79
N LEU A 144 -9.04 -3.52 -15.44
CA LEU A 144 -8.59 -3.64 -16.83
C LEU A 144 -7.52 -4.72 -17.00
N GLY A 145 -6.54 -4.77 -16.10
CA GLY A 145 -5.45 -5.75 -16.14
C GLY A 145 -5.94 -7.19 -15.95
N SER A 146 -6.87 -7.41 -15.01
CA SER A 146 -7.48 -8.73 -14.81
C SER A 146 -8.30 -9.15 -16.02
N GLY A 147 -9.10 -8.24 -16.60
CA GLY A 147 -9.88 -8.51 -17.82
C GLY A 147 -9.00 -8.83 -19.04
N LEU A 148 -7.86 -8.15 -19.19
CA LEU A 148 -6.88 -8.46 -20.24
C LEU A 148 -6.30 -9.86 -20.04
N ILE A 149 -5.87 -10.21 -18.83
CA ILE A 149 -5.34 -11.55 -18.52
C ILE A 149 -6.40 -12.61 -18.84
N GLN A 150 -7.64 -12.41 -18.40
CA GLN A 150 -8.74 -13.31 -18.73
C GLN A 150 -8.91 -13.47 -20.24
N SER A 151 -8.96 -12.36 -21.01
CA SER A 151 -9.19 -12.42 -22.46
C SER A 151 -8.10 -13.19 -23.21
N VAL A 152 -6.85 -13.14 -22.73
CA VAL A 152 -5.70 -13.80 -23.36
C VAL A 152 -5.57 -15.26 -22.93
N THR A 153 -5.89 -15.56 -21.67
CA THR A 153 -5.61 -16.88 -21.07
C THR A 153 -6.84 -17.79 -20.96
N GLY A 154 -8.04 -17.24 -21.03
CA GLY A 154 -9.30 -17.95 -20.77
C GLY A 154 -9.51 -18.32 -19.30
N LEU A 155 -8.72 -17.77 -18.37
CA LEU A 155 -8.86 -18.05 -16.94
C LEU A 155 -10.19 -17.54 -16.36
N PRO A 156 -10.75 -18.21 -15.32
CA PRO A 156 -11.85 -17.67 -14.54
C PRO A 156 -11.50 -16.29 -13.95
N ASP A 157 -12.50 -15.43 -13.73
CA ASP A 157 -12.32 -14.04 -13.25
C ASP A 157 -11.39 -13.95 -12.04
N VAL A 158 -11.65 -14.78 -11.02
CA VAL A 158 -10.88 -14.81 -9.79
C VAL A 158 -9.43 -15.23 -10.04
N ALA A 159 -9.20 -16.21 -10.91
CA ALA A 159 -7.84 -16.66 -11.23
C ALA A 159 -7.08 -15.58 -12.01
N ALA A 160 -7.71 -14.93 -12.98
CA ALA A 160 -7.11 -13.81 -13.71
C ALA A 160 -6.77 -12.63 -12.79
N ALA A 161 -7.65 -12.32 -11.83
CA ALA A 161 -7.41 -11.30 -10.82
C ALA A 161 -6.25 -11.66 -9.89
N LEU A 162 -6.15 -12.91 -9.43
CA LEU A 162 -5.03 -13.37 -8.61
C LEU A 162 -3.71 -13.28 -9.37
N VAL A 163 -3.69 -13.65 -10.65
CA VAL A 163 -2.49 -13.49 -11.49
C VAL A 163 -2.09 -12.01 -11.57
N TYR A 164 -3.04 -11.11 -11.83
CA TYR A 164 -2.76 -9.67 -11.85
C TYR A 164 -2.15 -9.20 -10.52
N ILE A 165 -2.79 -9.55 -9.40
CA ILE A 165 -2.36 -9.18 -8.05
C ILE A 165 -0.95 -9.68 -7.78
N LEU A 166 -0.65 -10.94 -8.10
CA LEU A 166 0.68 -11.52 -7.90
C LEU A 166 1.74 -10.84 -8.76
N LEU A 167 1.43 -10.50 -10.01
CA LEU A 167 2.36 -9.76 -10.88
C LEU A 167 2.63 -8.35 -10.34
N TYR A 168 1.57 -7.64 -9.95
CA TYR A 168 1.68 -6.27 -9.41
C TYR A 168 2.45 -6.26 -8.08
N ALA A 169 2.04 -7.12 -7.15
CA ALA A 169 2.69 -7.30 -5.86
C ALA A 169 4.14 -7.77 -6.02
N GLY A 170 4.40 -8.72 -6.91
CA GLY A 170 5.75 -9.22 -7.20
C GLY A 170 6.66 -8.12 -7.76
N LEU A 171 6.17 -7.31 -8.70
CA LEU A 171 6.92 -6.18 -9.26
C LEU A 171 7.31 -5.17 -8.17
N PHE A 172 6.33 -4.66 -7.42
CA PHE A 172 6.61 -3.64 -6.41
C PHE A 172 7.33 -4.19 -5.18
N GLY A 173 7.07 -5.43 -4.80
CA GLY A 173 7.84 -6.15 -3.78
C GLY A 173 9.30 -6.30 -4.18
N PHE A 174 9.58 -6.65 -5.44
CA PHE A 174 10.95 -6.71 -5.97
C PHE A 174 11.62 -5.33 -5.99
N LEU A 175 10.91 -4.27 -6.41
CA LEU A 175 11.44 -2.90 -6.40
C LEU A 175 11.76 -2.42 -4.97
N LEU A 176 10.91 -2.76 -4.00
CA LEU A 176 11.15 -2.47 -2.59
C LEU A 176 12.36 -3.24 -2.07
N TYR A 177 12.44 -4.55 -2.36
CA TYR A 177 13.58 -5.38 -2.02
C TYR A 177 14.89 -4.78 -2.54
N ARG A 178 14.94 -4.37 -3.81
CA ARG A 178 16.14 -3.71 -4.38
C ARG A 178 16.49 -2.41 -3.68
N LYS A 179 15.52 -1.64 -3.20
CA LYS A 179 15.77 -0.41 -2.42
C LYS A 179 16.36 -0.71 -1.05
N LEU A 180 15.83 -1.73 -0.37
CA LEU A 180 16.33 -2.18 0.92
C LEU A 180 17.75 -2.77 0.80
N ASP A 181 17.99 -3.55 -0.23
CA ASP A 181 19.29 -4.16 -0.53
C ASP A 181 20.35 -3.09 -0.82
N ARG A 182 20.04 -2.14 -1.71
CA ARG A 182 20.93 -1.00 -1.99
C ARG A 182 21.22 -0.16 -0.74
N TYR A 183 20.23 0.04 0.12
CA TYR A 183 20.45 0.75 1.39
C TYR A 183 21.37 -0.04 2.32
N ARG A 184 21.17 -1.37 2.42
CA ARG A 184 21.99 -2.26 3.24
C ARG A 184 23.45 -2.25 2.79
N ASP A 185 23.70 -2.28 1.49
CA ASP A 185 25.05 -2.22 0.94
C ASP A 185 25.71 -0.87 1.24
N ALA A 186 25.00 0.23 1.00
CA ALA A 186 25.51 1.58 1.31
C ALA A 186 25.82 1.75 2.81
N TYR A 187 24.95 1.21 3.69
CA TYR A 187 25.16 1.23 5.14
C TYR A 187 26.40 0.44 5.56
N ARG A 188 26.60 -0.76 4.99
CA ARG A 188 27.79 -1.59 5.25
C ARG A 188 29.08 -0.92 4.79
N THR A 189 29.07 -0.32 3.60
CA THR A 189 30.26 0.40 3.09
C THR A 189 30.61 1.62 3.94
N ALA A 190 29.62 2.33 4.49
CA ALA A 190 29.85 3.48 5.36
C ALA A 190 30.35 3.10 6.77
N ARG A 191 30.10 1.86 7.22
CA ARG A 191 30.43 1.35 8.57
C ARG A 191 31.18 0.01 8.52
N PRO A 192 32.36 -0.07 7.90
CA PRO A 192 33.08 -1.32 7.69
C PRO A 192 33.52 -2.01 9.00
N ASN A 193 33.71 -1.23 10.07
CA ASN A 193 34.24 -1.73 11.35
C ASN A 193 33.14 -2.22 12.32
N GLU A 194 31.87 -1.86 12.11
CA GLU A 194 30.75 -2.32 12.96
C GLU A 194 30.21 -3.70 12.50
N SER A 195 30.47 -4.12 11.27
CA SER A 195 30.02 -5.42 10.74
C SER A 195 30.91 -6.62 11.08
N ALA A 196 32.05 -6.40 11.73
CA ALA A 196 33.04 -7.44 12.06
C ALA A 196 32.88 -8.01 13.48
N GLU A 197 32.05 -7.40 14.33
CA GLU A 197 31.70 -7.97 15.63
C GLU A 197 30.55 -8.98 15.46
N PRO A 198 30.71 -10.24 15.89
CA PRO A 198 29.60 -11.18 15.95
C PRO A 198 28.57 -10.66 16.98
N GLN A 199 27.29 -10.60 16.57
CA GLN A 199 26.17 -10.46 17.50
C GLN A 199 25.97 -11.72 18.33
#